data_AF-A0A2T0TMY0-F1
#
_entry.id   AF-A0A2T0TMY0-F1
#
_cell.length_a   1.000
_cell.length_b   1.000
_cell.length_c   1.000
_cell.angle_alpha   90.00
_cell.angle_beta   90.00
_cell.angle_gamma   90.00
#
_symmetry.space_group_name_H-M   'P 1'
#
loop_
_entity.id
_entity.type
_entity.pdbx_description
1 polymer ?
#
loop_
_entity_poly.entity_id
_entity_poly.type
_entity_poly.pdbx_seq_one_letter_code
_entity_poly.pdbx_strand_id
1 'polypeptide(L)'
;MDTHNIPSRQSSSPGSKLGLVLSSGLVSGFVVHRVAKKYLSPWLPSPVIVGVSIALLFAGLLVLLIDRQQARTGKHGKGRLMSLLPYSIVYWLALDLSLFGFQKILHLQMIVPLGLLDTPFSSLSGENLVWAFYRWSYPFTLFIAGLQISSAYLLLFARTRLLALLIALPMLVHIIAMDYCYAMPTWVMLHAVVLLTGVLSLLSLDYHRIKAFLLSTVQGLQPLPYAPAIQIGIKLSVLLLPVLLLSVYAFPNKHPQFTGSYRASNLRIDGQARVARTPKDSVLTGVYLDLDDEFAFDFNDYRYRYIGTYHYQPETDSLIVHWRYPNRNIAPLRGRLTREGTGLRLDGQLANQHLQLHLERRPEQR
;
A
#
# COMPACT_ATOMS: atom_id res chain seq x y z
N MET A 1 -41.83 -33.17 -19.42
CA MET A 1 -40.39 -33.17 -19.79
C MET A 1 -40.02 -31.72 -19.98
N ASP A 2 -39.57 -31.12 -18.87
CA ASP A 2 -39.67 -29.69 -18.63
C ASP A 2 -38.69 -28.88 -19.47
N THR A 3 -39.24 -27.93 -20.21
CA THR A 3 -38.51 -26.89 -20.93
C THR A 3 -37.78 -26.01 -19.92
N HIS A 4 -36.45 -26.08 -19.93
CA HIS A 4 -35.59 -25.19 -19.17
C HIS A 4 -35.95 -23.72 -19.45
N ASN A 5 -36.55 -23.12 -18.44
CA ASN A 5 -36.88 -21.71 -18.34
C ASN A 5 -35.57 -20.90 -18.46
N ILE A 6 -35.32 -20.31 -19.63
CA ILE A 6 -34.24 -19.34 -19.84
C ILE A 6 -34.58 -18.14 -18.95
N PRO A 7 -33.77 -17.79 -17.94
CA PRO A 7 -34.11 -16.67 -17.08
C PRO A 7 -34.20 -15.39 -17.93
N SER A 8 -35.35 -14.73 -17.81
CA SER A 8 -35.68 -13.48 -18.47
C SER A 8 -34.53 -12.48 -18.34
N ARG A 9 -34.10 -11.98 -19.49
CA ARG A 9 -33.10 -10.91 -19.61
C ARG A 9 -33.69 -9.68 -18.91
N GLN A 10 -33.25 -9.37 -17.70
CA GLN A 10 -33.64 -8.16 -16.97
C GLN A 10 -33.44 -6.94 -17.88
N SER A 11 -34.47 -6.10 -17.98
CA SER A 11 -34.45 -4.84 -18.71
C SER A 11 -33.47 -3.88 -18.01
N SER A 12 -32.22 -3.92 -18.44
CA SER A 12 -31.17 -2.99 -18.01
C SER A 12 -31.62 -1.55 -18.25
N SER A 13 -31.53 -0.71 -17.21
CA SER A 13 -31.82 0.72 -17.32
C SER A 13 -30.91 1.36 -18.39
N PRO A 14 -31.35 2.43 -19.08
CA PRO A 14 -30.53 3.10 -20.10
C PRO A 14 -29.12 3.49 -19.62
N GLY A 15 -28.99 3.88 -18.34
CA GLY A 15 -27.70 4.20 -17.72
C GLY A 15 -26.76 2.99 -17.59
N SER A 16 -27.28 1.82 -17.21
CA SER A 16 -26.48 0.59 -17.10
C SER A 16 -25.94 0.09 -18.45
N LYS A 17 -26.68 0.31 -19.55
CA LYS A 17 -26.24 -0.02 -20.91
C LYS A 17 -25.08 0.87 -21.36
N LEU A 18 -25.16 2.18 -21.08
CA LEU A 18 -24.10 3.12 -21.44
C LEU A 18 -22.81 2.85 -20.63
N GLY A 19 -22.93 2.59 -19.33
CA GLY A 19 -21.79 2.25 -18.47
C GLY A 19 -21.06 0.99 -18.93
N LEU A 20 -21.81 -0.05 -19.34
CA LEU A 20 -21.25 -1.28 -19.89
C LEU A 20 -20.47 -1.06 -21.20
N VAL A 21 -21.05 -0.25 -22.11
CA VAL A 21 -20.43 0.11 -23.39
C VAL A 21 -19.11 0.83 -23.18
N LEU A 22 -19.10 1.86 -22.33
CA LEU A 22 -17.91 2.66 -22.05
C LEU A 22 -16.82 1.81 -21.40
N SER A 23 -17.18 0.97 -20.42
CA SER A 23 -16.21 0.13 -19.71
C SER A 23 -15.62 -0.96 -20.59
N SER A 24 -16.40 -1.53 -21.51
CA SER A 24 -15.90 -2.48 -22.52
C SER A 24 -14.85 -1.84 -23.43
N GLY A 25 -15.12 -0.64 -23.94
CA GLY A 25 -14.15 0.12 -24.73
C GLY A 25 -12.90 0.47 -23.93
N LEU A 26 -13.06 1.04 -22.74
CA LEU A 26 -11.96 1.44 -21.84
C LEU A 26 -11.05 0.27 -21.49
N VAL A 27 -11.60 -0.83 -20.99
CA VAL A 27 -10.81 -2.02 -20.57
C VAL A 27 -10.08 -2.61 -21.77
N SER A 28 -10.75 -2.82 -22.90
CA SER A 28 -10.11 -3.41 -24.08
C SER A 28 -9.01 -2.50 -24.65
N GLY A 29 -9.27 -1.21 -24.79
CA GLY A 29 -8.31 -0.23 -25.32
C GLY A 29 -7.06 -0.09 -24.45
N PHE A 30 -7.21 0.03 -23.13
CA PHE A 30 -6.09 0.14 -22.19
C PHE A 30 -5.27 -1.14 -22.10
N VAL A 31 -5.92 -2.30 -22.01
CA VAL A 31 -5.22 -3.59 -21.95
C VAL A 31 -4.45 -3.84 -23.24
N VAL A 32 -5.07 -3.61 -24.40
CA VAL A 32 -4.37 -3.74 -25.70
C VAL A 32 -3.22 -2.74 -25.80
N HIS A 33 -3.41 -1.48 -25.41
CA HIS A 33 -2.32 -0.49 -25.41
C HIS A 33 -1.13 -0.98 -24.59
N ARG A 34 -1.37 -1.39 -23.34
CA ARG A 34 -0.33 -1.86 -22.41
C ARG A 34 0.39 -3.08 -22.96
N VAL A 35 -0.36 -4.10 -23.38
CA VAL A 35 0.21 -5.37 -23.89
C VAL A 35 0.96 -5.13 -25.19
N ALA A 36 0.38 -4.41 -26.15
CA ALA A 36 1.03 -4.13 -27.42
C ALA A 36 2.27 -3.25 -27.24
N LYS A 37 2.23 -2.20 -26.41
CA LYS A 37 3.39 -1.37 -26.12
C LYS A 37 4.54 -2.16 -25.48
N LYS A 38 4.22 -3.08 -24.55
CA LYS A 38 5.23 -3.87 -23.84
C LYS A 38 5.82 -4.99 -24.71
N TYR A 39 4.98 -5.70 -25.45
CA TYR A 39 5.39 -6.93 -26.14
C TYR A 39 5.50 -6.79 -27.64
N LEU A 40 4.68 -5.94 -28.28
CA LEU A 40 4.64 -5.81 -29.75
C LEU A 40 5.40 -4.60 -30.30
N SER A 41 5.91 -3.70 -29.44
CA SER A 41 6.69 -2.53 -29.87
C SER A 41 7.96 -2.82 -30.68
N PRO A 42 8.62 -4.01 -30.58
CA PRO A 42 9.70 -4.35 -31.50
C PRO A 42 9.25 -4.58 -32.95
N TRP A 43 7.99 -4.94 -33.16
CA TRP A 43 7.44 -5.30 -34.48
C TRP A 43 6.44 -4.30 -35.05
N LEU A 44 5.82 -3.48 -34.18
CA LEU A 44 4.77 -2.53 -34.56
C LEU A 44 5.16 -1.08 -34.21
N PRO A 45 5.07 -0.13 -35.17
CA PRO A 45 5.27 1.29 -34.89
C PRO A 45 4.29 1.82 -33.83
N SER A 46 4.75 2.76 -32.98
CA SER A 46 3.92 3.35 -31.93
C SER A 46 2.60 3.97 -32.43
N PRO A 47 2.53 4.66 -33.59
CA PRO A 47 1.26 5.17 -34.11
C PRO A 47 0.24 4.08 -34.40
N VAL A 48 0.68 2.90 -34.85
CA VAL A 48 -0.21 1.75 -35.13
C VAL A 48 -0.80 1.22 -33.84
N ILE A 49 0.04 1.03 -32.82
CA ILE A 49 -0.41 0.56 -31.49
C ILE A 49 -1.44 1.52 -30.90
N VAL A 50 -1.14 2.83 -30.92
CA VAL A 50 -2.05 3.87 -30.41
C VAL A 50 -3.36 3.89 -31.22
N GLY A 51 -3.27 3.80 -32.56
CA GLY A 51 -4.45 3.77 -33.43
C GLY A 51 -5.39 2.60 -33.13
N VAL A 52 -4.85 1.38 -32.96
CA VAL A 52 -5.65 0.19 -32.60
C VAL A 52 -6.28 0.34 -31.21
N SER A 53 -5.53 0.85 -30.23
CA SER A 53 -6.06 1.10 -28.89
C SER A 53 -7.21 2.11 -28.90
N ILE A 54 -7.06 3.21 -29.65
CA ILE A 54 -8.11 4.22 -29.81
C ILE A 54 -9.33 3.63 -30.51
N ALA A 55 -9.14 2.83 -31.57
CA ALA A 55 -10.24 2.16 -32.24
C ALA A 55 -11.05 1.26 -31.30
N LEU A 56 -10.38 0.53 -30.40
CA LEU A 56 -11.03 -0.31 -29.38
C LEU A 56 -11.76 0.50 -28.31
N LEU A 57 -11.20 1.65 -27.90
CA LEU A 57 -11.89 2.59 -27.00
C LEU A 57 -13.25 3.02 -27.58
N PHE A 58 -13.31 3.28 -28.88
CA PHE A 58 -14.55 3.70 -29.57
C PHE A 58 -15.41 2.53 -30.07
N ALA A 59 -14.91 1.29 -30.10
CA ALA A 59 -15.65 0.12 -30.59
C ALA A 59 -16.96 -0.11 -29.83
N GLY A 60 -16.97 0.10 -28.51
CA GLY A 60 -18.19 0.01 -27.71
C GLY A 60 -19.26 1.02 -28.15
N LEU A 61 -18.86 2.27 -28.42
CA LEU A 61 -19.75 3.33 -28.88
C LEU A 61 -20.32 3.00 -30.27
N LEU A 62 -19.50 2.46 -31.18
CA LEU A 62 -19.96 1.97 -32.48
C LEU A 62 -21.02 0.87 -32.32
N VAL A 63 -20.81 -0.08 -31.41
CA VAL A 63 -21.79 -1.14 -31.10
C VAL A 63 -23.11 -0.52 -30.60
N LEU A 64 -23.07 0.53 -29.79
CA LEU A 64 -24.26 1.27 -29.34
C LEU A 64 -24.98 2.01 -30.47
N LEU A 65 -24.26 2.63 -31.40
CA LEU A 65 -24.85 3.30 -32.55
C LEU A 65 -25.51 2.31 -33.50
N ILE A 66 -24.87 1.17 -33.77
CA ILE A 66 -25.41 0.08 -34.59
C ILE A 66 -26.70 -0.46 -33.97
N ASP A 67 -26.72 -0.71 -32.67
CA ASP A 67 -27.90 -1.20 -31.94
C ASP A 67 -29.07 -0.20 -32.04
N ARG A 68 -28.79 1.10 -31.85
CA ARG A 68 -29.79 2.16 -32.01
C ARG A 68 -30.31 2.30 -33.44
N GLN A 69 -29.46 2.14 -34.45
CA GLN A 69 -29.84 2.22 -35.85
C GLN A 69 -30.69 1.00 -36.27
N GLN A 70 -30.33 -0.20 -35.80
CA GLN A 70 -31.10 -1.43 -36.02
C GLN A 70 -32.48 -1.34 -35.37
N ALA A 71 -32.58 -0.78 -34.17
CA ALA A 71 -33.86 -0.51 -33.51
C ALA A 71 -34.75 0.45 -34.33
N ARG A 72 -34.17 1.49 -34.96
CA ARG A 72 -34.91 2.45 -35.81
C ARG A 72 -35.36 1.86 -37.14
N THR A 73 -34.57 0.97 -37.74
CA THR A 73 -34.83 0.41 -39.08
C THR A 73 -35.75 -0.81 -39.05
N GLY A 74 -36.26 -1.22 -37.89
CA GLY A 74 -37.13 -2.39 -37.72
C GLY A 74 -36.44 -3.75 -37.94
N LYS A 75 -35.22 -3.75 -38.49
CA LYS A 75 -34.33 -4.91 -38.56
C LYS A 75 -33.86 -5.24 -37.15
N HIS A 76 -34.65 -6.05 -36.45
CA HIS A 76 -34.26 -6.66 -35.17
C HIS A 76 -33.13 -7.68 -35.41
N GLY A 77 -31.94 -7.18 -35.72
CA GLY A 77 -30.73 -7.94 -35.50
C GLY A 77 -30.74 -8.33 -34.02
N LYS A 78 -30.97 -9.62 -33.72
CA LYS A 78 -30.87 -10.17 -32.36
C LYS A 78 -29.64 -9.54 -31.72
N GLY A 79 -29.80 -8.80 -30.61
CA GLY A 79 -28.76 -7.98 -29.94
C GLY A 79 -27.51 -8.76 -29.49
N ARG A 80 -26.80 -9.34 -30.46
CA ARG A 80 -25.68 -10.26 -30.36
C ARG A 80 -24.42 -9.45 -30.08
N LEU A 81 -24.25 -8.31 -30.76
CA LEU A 81 -23.16 -7.37 -30.50
C LEU A 81 -23.19 -6.85 -29.06
N MET A 82 -24.36 -6.40 -28.58
CA MET A 82 -24.54 -5.97 -27.18
C MET A 82 -24.25 -7.10 -26.19
N SER A 83 -24.57 -8.34 -26.55
CA SER A 83 -24.29 -9.49 -25.69
C SER A 83 -22.80 -9.80 -25.55
N LEU A 84 -21.96 -9.36 -26.49
CA LEU A 84 -20.51 -9.60 -26.47
C LEU A 84 -19.76 -8.64 -25.54
N LEU A 85 -20.32 -7.47 -25.21
CA LEU A 85 -19.62 -6.46 -24.41
C LEU A 85 -19.19 -6.97 -23.03
N PRO A 86 -20.04 -7.64 -22.22
CA PRO A 86 -19.61 -8.21 -20.94
C PRO A 86 -18.52 -9.27 -21.11
N TYR A 87 -18.62 -10.12 -22.15
CA TYR A 87 -17.61 -11.15 -22.41
C TYR A 87 -16.28 -10.55 -22.85
N SER A 88 -16.28 -9.42 -23.56
CA SER A 88 -15.07 -8.68 -23.88
C SER A 88 -14.38 -8.16 -22.61
N ILE A 89 -15.14 -7.59 -21.66
CA ILE A 89 -14.59 -7.13 -20.38
C ILE A 89 -14.00 -8.32 -19.63
N VAL A 90 -14.75 -9.43 -19.54
CA VAL A 90 -14.28 -10.68 -18.89
C VAL A 90 -12.95 -11.14 -19.49
N TYR A 91 -12.86 -11.22 -20.82
CA TYR A 91 -11.66 -11.69 -21.51
C TYR A 91 -10.45 -10.78 -21.23
N TRP A 92 -10.60 -9.48 -21.47
CA TRP A 92 -9.49 -8.53 -21.32
C TRP A 92 -9.06 -8.38 -19.86
N LEU A 93 -10.00 -8.37 -18.92
CA LEU A 93 -9.71 -8.31 -17.49
C LEU A 93 -9.01 -9.59 -17.02
N ALA A 94 -9.48 -10.78 -17.43
CA ALA A 94 -8.83 -12.05 -17.09
C ALA A 94 -7.41 -12.14 -17.68
N LEU A 95 -7.23 -11.78 -18.94
CA LEU A 95 -5.92 -11.77 -19.60
C LEU A 95 -4.95 -10.85 -18.84
N ASP A 96 -5.39 -9.64 -18.51
CA ASP A 96 -4.53 -8.64 -17.89
C ASP A 96 -4.14 -9.01 -16.46
N LEU A 97 -5.11 -9.45 -15.64
CA LEU A 97 -4.86 -9.95 -14.28
C LEU A 97 -3.93 -11.16 -14.28
N SER A 98 -4.13 -12.09 -15.22
CA SER A 98 -3.25 -13.25 -15.39
C SER A 98 -1.83 -12.82 -15.76
N LEU A 99 -1.66 -11.91 -16.72
CA LEU A 99 -0.34 -11.39 -17.10
C LEU A 99 0.37 -10.70 -15.92
N PHE A 100 -0.33 -9.89 -15.14
CA PHE A 100 0.24 -9.25 -13.95
C PHE A 100 0.64 -10.27 -12.87
N GLY A 101 -0.15 -11.33 -12.68
CA GLY A 101 0.18 -12.41 -11.76
C GLY A 101 1.42 -13.20 -12.20
N PHE A 102 1.48 -13.63 -13.47
CA PHE A 102 2.64 -14.34 -14.00
C PHE A 102 3.90 -13.48 -14.00
N GLN A 103 3.79 -12.17 -14.28
CA GLN A 103 4.92 -11.26 -14.18
C GLN A 103 5.52 -11.21 -12.76
N LYS A 104 4.71 -11.38 -11.69
CA LYS A 104 5.21 -11.46 -10.31
C LYS A 104 5.94 -12.78 -10.04
N ILE A 105 5.41 -13.89 -10.53
CA ILE A 105 6.05 -15.22 -10.40
C ILE A 105 7.40 -15.24 -11.12
N LEU A 106 7.48 -14.63 -12.31
CA LEU A 106 8.68 -14.63 -13.14
C LEU A 106 9.69 -13.52 -12.80
N HIS A 107 9.53 -12.83 -11.67
CA HIS A 107 10.38 -11.69 -11.27
C HIS A 107 10.48 -10.55 -12.31
N LEU A 108 9.45 -10.40 -13.15
CA LEU A 108 9.35 -9.34 -14.16
C LEU A 108 8.75 -8.03 -13.60
N GLN A 109 8.49 -8.00 -12.29
CA GLN A 109 7.98 -6.87 -11.51
C GLN A 109 8.72 -6.79 -10.17
N MET A 110 8.63 -5.64 -9.51
CA MET A 110 9.27 -5.37 -8.21
C MET A 110 10.80 -5.46 -8.28
N ILE A 111 11.37 -4.95 -9.38
CA ILE A 111 12.81 -4.97 -9.63
C ILE A 111 13.42 -3.69 -9.08
N VAL A 112 14.31 -3.82 -8.10
CA VAL A 112 15.05 -2.70 -7.53
C VAL A 112 16.53 -2.82 -7.96
N PRO A 113 17.15 -1.78 -8.54
CA PRO A 113 18.58 -1.81 -8.86
C PRO A 113 19.41 -2.10 -7.60
N LEU A 114 20.43 -2.97 -7.71
CA LEU A 114 21.20 -3.40 -6.55
C LEU A 114 21.87 -2.22 -5.82
N GLY A 115 22.46 -1.27 -6.54
CA GLY A 115 23.07 -0.09 -5.93
C GLY A 115 22.07 0.84 -5.23
N LEU A 116 20.77 0.74 -5.53
CA LEU A 116 19.75 1.50 -4.81
C LEU A 116 19.45 0.87 -3.44
N LEU A 117 19.64 -0.45 -3.29
CA LEU A 117 19.47 -1.13 -2.00
C LEU A 117 20.54 -0.72 -0.97
N ASP A 118 21.68 -0.20 -1.44
CA ASP A 118 22.77 0.29 -0.60
C ASP A 118 22.58 1.77 -0.19
N THR A 119 21.55 2.45 -0.71
CA THR A 119 21.26 3.83 -0.35
C THR A 119 20.53 3.91 0.99
N PRO A 120 20.63 5.04 1.71
CA PRO A 120 19.87 5.24 2.94
C PRO A 120 18.37 5.04 2.71
N PHE A 121 17.70 4.36 3.62
CA PHE A 121 16.27 4.07 3.52
C PHE A 121 15.41 5.33 3.31
N SER A 122 15.78 6.44 3.97
CA SER A 122 15.10 7.74 3.83
C SER A 122 15.31 8.42 2.48
N SER A 123 16.18 7.91 1.62
CA SER A 123 16.40 8.42 0.27
C SER A 123 15.61 7.66 -0.80
N LEU A 124 14.96 6.55 -0.44
CA LEU A 124 14.16 5.76 -1.37
C LEU A 124 12.84 6.48 -1.68
N SER A 125 12.50 6.52 -2.97
CA SER A 125 11.15 6.93 -3.37
C SER A 125 10.10 5.91 -2.91
N GLY A 126 8.84 6.33 -2.78
CA GLY A 126 7.74 5.44 -2.42
C GLY A 126 7.62 4.21 -3.33
N GLU A 127 7.83 4.37 -4.64
CA GLU A 127 7.89 3.26 -5.60
C GLU A 127 8.96 2.23 -5.26
N ASN A 128 10.20 2.69 -5.04
CA ASN A 128 11.33 1.81 -4.74
C ASN A 128 11.17 1.14 -3.38
N LEU A 129 10.57 1.84 -2.41
CA LEU A 129 10.25 1.29 -1.10
C LEU A 129 9.26 0.11 -1.22
N VAL A 130 8.16 0.31 -1.95
CA VAL A 130 7.15 -0.73 -2.17
C VAL A 130 7.73 -1.91 -2.94
N TRP A 131 8.54 -1.65 -3.97
CA TRP A 131 9.17 -2.73 -4.74
C TRP A 131 10.19 -3.50 -3.91
N ALA A 132 11.00 -2.83 -3.08
CA ALA A 132 11.93 -3.48 -2.17
C ALA A 132 11.18 -4.34 -1.14
N PHE A 133 10.08 -3.84 -0.58
CA PHE A 133 9.22 -4.56 0.35
C PHE A 133 8.65 -5.85 -0.26
N TYR A 134 8.03 -5.78 -1.44
CA TYR A 134 7.48 -6.98 -2.08
C TYR A 134 8.56 -7.95 -2.56
N ARG A 135 9.71 -7.43 -3.01
CA ARG A 135 10.86 -8.26 -3.42
C ARG A 135 11.46 -9.04 -2.26
N TRP A 136 11.42 -8.52 -1.03
CA TRP A 136 12.01 -9.15 0.14
C TRP A 136 11.44 -10.56 0.41
N SER A 137 10.11 -10.73 0.29
CA SER A 137 9.45 -12.01 0.56
C SER A 137 8.82 -12.58 -0.71
N TYR A 138 9.54 -13.50 -1.37
CA TYR A 138 9.01 -14.20 -2.54
C TYR A 138 7.74 -15.02 -2.25
N PRO A 139 7.61 -15.76 -1.13
CA PRO A 139 6.36 -16.46 -0.80
C PRO A 139 5.15 -15.53 -0.68
N PHE A 140 5.34 -14.32 -0.15
CA PHE A 140 4.28 -13.32 -0.08
C PHE A 140 3.91 -12.79 -1.47
N THR A 141 4.90 -12.55 -2.32
CA THR A 141 4.66 -12.17 -3.73
C THR A 141 3.92 -13.27 -4.51
N LEU A 142 4.25 -14.55 -4.27
CA LEU A 142 3.54 -15.70 -4.84
C LEU A 142 2.09 -15.78 -4.38
N PHE A 143 1.81 -15.49 -3.11
CA PHE A 143 0.44 -15.45 -2.59
C PHE A 143 -0.42 -14.40 -3.33
N ILE A 144 0.11 -13.19 -3.51
CA ILE A 144 -0.58 -12.12 -4.24
C ILE A 144 -0.77 -12.50 -5.72
N ALA A 145 0.26 -13.07 -6.35
CA ALA A 145 0.17 -13.55 -7.72
C ALA A 145 -0.89 -14.66 -7.86
N GLY A 146 -0.96 -15.57 -6.90
CA GLY A 146 -1.95 -16.64 -6.82
C GLY A 146 -3.38 -16.09 -6.76
N LEU A 147 -3.62 -15.05 -5.95
CA LEU A 147 -4.94 -14.39 -5.89
C LEU A 147 -5.31 -13.73 -7.24
N GLN A 148 -4.36 -13.05 -7.89
CA GLN A 148 -4.57 -12.43 -9.21
C GLN A 148 -4.92 -13.47 -10.28
N ILE A 149 -4.13 -14.54 -10.35
CA ILE A 149 -4.30 -15.62 -11.34
C ILE A 149 -5.59 -16.39 -11.07
N SER A 150 -5.88 -16.72 -9.82
CA SER A 150 -7.12 -17.43 -9.46
C SER A 150 -8.35 -16.59 -9.79
N SER A 151 -8.33 -15.30 -9.49
CA SER A 151 -9.40 -14.38 -9.90
C SER A 151 -9.57 -14.34 -11.43
N ALA A 152 -8.47 -14.24 -12.19
CA ALA A 152 -8.51 -14.26 -13.64
C ALA A 152 -9.17 -15.52 -14.22
N TYR A 153 -8.77 -16.71 -13.77
CA TYR A 153 -9.34 -17.97 -14.26
C TYR A 153 -10.80 -18.16 -13.83
N LEU A 154 -11.12 -17.86 -12.57
CA LEU A 154 -12.50 -17.94 -12.08
C LEU A 154 -13.44 -16.99 -12.82
N LEU A 155 -12.94 -15.87 -13.35
CA LEU A 155 -13.73 -14.87 -14.09
C LEU A 155 -14.25 -15.44 -15.43
N LEU A 156 -13.50 -16.36 -16.05
CA LEU A 156 -13.84 -16.96 -17.34
C LEU A 156 -15.07 -17.87 -17.25
N PHE A 157 -15.28 -18.54 -16.12
CA PHE A 157 -16.42 -19.44 -15.94
C PHE A 157 -17.62 -18.70 -15.35
N ALA A 158 -18.77 -18.79 -16.03
CA ALA A 158 -20.00 -18.11 -15.61
C ALA A 158 -20.43 -18.47 -14.17
N ARG A 159 -20.15 -19.70 -13.71
CA ARG A 159 -20.50 -20.17 -12.36
C ARG A 159 -19.66 -19.54 -11.25
N THR A 160 -18.40 -19.21 -11.52
CA THR A 160 -17.45 -18.68 -10.52
C THR A 160 -17.18 -17.18 -10.67
N ARG A 161 -17.81 -16.53 -11.65
CA ARG A 161 -17.59 -15.11 -11.98
C ARG A 161 -17.83 -14.17 -10.81
N LEU A 162 -18.88 -14.39 -10.02
CA LEU A 162 -19.15 -13.54 -8.87
C LEU A 162 -18.01 -13.63 -7.84
N LEU A 163 -17.55 -14.83 -7.51
CA LEU A 163 -16.40 -15.04 -6.62
C LEU A 163 -15.14 -14.36 -7.16
N ALA A 164 -14.88 -14.51 -8.47
CA ALA A 164 -13.75 -13.84 -9.12
C ALA A 164 -13.78 -12.32 -8.95
N LEU A 165 -14.95 -11.70 -9.16
CA LEU A 165 -15.16 -10.26 -9.01
C LEU A 165 -15.03 -9.81 -7.54
N LEU A 166 -15.51 -10.61 -6.58
CA LEU A 166 -15.37 -10.35 -5.15
C LEU A 166 -13.92 -10.45 -4.67
N ILE A 167 -13.07 -11.25 -5.34
CA ILE A 167 -11.62 -11.27 -5.11
C ILE A 167 -10.96 -10.08 -5.81
N ALA A 168 -11.32 -9.80 -7.06
CA ALA A 168 -10.72 -8.74 -7.87
C ALA A 168 -10.96 -7.34 -7.29
N LEU A 169 -12.15 -7.09 -6.75
CA LEU A 169 -12.58 -5.79 -6.23
C LEU A 169 -11.65 -5.27 -5.10
N PRO A 170 -11.52 -5.93 -3.94
CA PRO A 170 -10.66 -5.45 -2.86
C PRO A 170 -9.18 -5.44 -3.28
N MET A 171 -8.77 -6.37 -4.13
CA MET A 171 -7.41 -6.44 -4.64
C MET A 171 -7.05 -5.21 -5.51
N LEU A 172 -7.91 -4.82 -6.45
CA LEU A 172 -7.68 -3.64 -7.28
C LEU A 172 -7.79 -2.35 -6.46
N VAL A 173 -8.71 -2.28 -5.49
CA VAL A 173 -8.80 -1.15 -4.55
C VAL A 173 -7.51 -1.01 -3.74
N HIS A 174 -6.96 -2.12 -3.23
CA HIS A 174 -5.69 -2.13 -2.53
C HIS A 174 -4.53 -1.66 -3.42
N ILE A 175 -4.47 -2.13 -4.67
CA ILE A 175 -3.45 -1.69 -5.64
C ILE A 175 -3.55 -0.18 -5.89
N ILE A 176 -4.76 0.35 -6.15
CA ILE A 176 -4.96 1.78 -6.39
C ILE A 176 -4.58 2.62 -5.15
N ALA A 177 -4.93 2.14 -3.95
CA ALA A 177 -4.56 2.81 -2.70
C ALA A 177 -3.04 2.83 -2.51
N MET A 178 -2.35 1.73 -2.77
CA MET A 178 -0.89 1.67 -2.76
C MET A 178 -0.30 2.62 -3.79
N ASP A 179 -0.80 2.60 -5.03
CA ASP A 179 -0.30 3.45 -6.11
C ASP A 179 -0.43 4.94 -5.78
N TYR A 180 -1.54 5.34 -5.16
CA TYR A 180 -1.78 6.71 -4.72
C TYR A 180 -0.88 7.09 -3.53
N CYS A 181 -0.90 6.30 -2.45
CA CYS A 181 -0.18 6.62 -1.21
C CYS A 181 1.34 6.63 -1.37
N TYR A 182 1.89 5.81 -2.27
CA TYR A 182 3.33 5.72 -2.54
C TYR A 182 3.76 6.45 -3.81
N ALA A 183 2.89 7.29 -4.38
CA ALA A 183 3.17 8.13 -5.55
C ALA A 183 3.76 7.33 -6.73
N MET A 184 3.15 6.18 -7.04
CA MET A 184 3.52 5.39 -8.21
C MET A 184 3.27 6.16 -9.52
N PRO A 185 3.93 5.77 -10.63
CA PRO A 185 3.71 6.41 -11.92
C PRO A 185 2.22 6.46 -12.31
N THR A 186 1.73 7.65 -12.68
CA THR A 186 0.29 7.92 -12.90
C THR A 186 -0.37 6.95 -13.88
N TRP A 187 0.35 6.50 -14.91
CA TRP A 187 -0.16 5.56 -15.90
C TRP A 187 -0.51 4.19 -15.28
N VAL A 188 0.26 3.71 -14.30
CA VAL A 188 0.01 2.43 -13.63
C VAL A 188 -1.29 2.51 -12.82
N MET A 189 -1.46 3.59 -12.05
CA MET A 189 -2.68 3.84 -11.28
C MET A 189 -3.91 3.97 -12.19
N LEU A 190 -3.82 4.74 -13.28
CA LEU A 190 -4.92 4.89 -14.25
C LEU A 190 -5.32 3.55 -14.86
N HIS A 191 -4.35 2.69 -15.17
CA HIS A 191 -4.62 1.34 -15.68
C HIS A 191 -5.39 0.50 -14.66
N ALA A 192 -4.98 0.51 -13.38
CA ALA A 192 -5.70 -0.19 -12.31
C ALA A 192 -7.13 0.35 -12.11
N VAL A 193 -7.33 1.67 -12.20
CA VAL A 193 -8.65 2.31 -12.16
C VAL A 193 -9.53 1.83 -13.32
N VAL A 194 -9.00 1.74 -14.54
CA VAL A 194 -9.75 1.23 -15.70
C VAL A 194 -10.19 -0.22 -15.48
N LEU A 195 -9.30 -1.09 -14.97
CA LEU A 195 -9.69 -2.47 -14.64
C LEU A 195 -10.79 -2.51 -13.57
N LEU A 196 -10.71 -1.64 -12.55
CA LEU A 196 -11.73 -1.51 -11.51
C LEU A 196 -13.08 -1.10 -12.10
N THR A 197 -13.12 -0.19 -13.09
CA THR A 197 -14.39 0.15 -13.78
C THR A 197 -14.99 -1.05 -14.51
N GLY A 198 -14.15 -1.94 -15.06
CA GLY A 198 -14.58 -3.21 -15.64
C GLY A 198 -15.21 -4.15 -14.62
N VAL A 199 -14.57 -4.30 -13.46
CA VAL A 199 -15.10 -5.10 -12.33
C VAL A 199 -16.45 -4.54 -11.86
N LEU A 200 -16.53 -3.23 -11.61
CA LEU A 200 -17.77 -2.57 -11.16
C LEU A 200 -18.89 -2.70 -12.19
N SER A 201 -18.56 -2.58 -13.48
CA SER A 201 -19.54 -2.77 -14.56
C SER A 201 -20.09 -4.19 -14.59
N LEU A 202 -19.23 -5.21 -14.44
CA LEU A 202 -19.69 -6.60 -14.37
C LEU A 202 -20.52 -6.87 -13.10
N LEU A 203 -20.13 -6.33 -11.95
CA LEU A 203 -20.91 -6.42 -10.70
C LEU A 203 -22.28 -5.74 -10.84
N SER A 204 -22.36 -4.62 -11.57
CA SER A 204 -23.62 -3.90 -11.77
C SER A 204 -24.68 -4.73 -12.51
N LEU A 205 -24.26 -5.69 -13.35
CA LEU A 205 -25.17 -6.57 -14.09
C LEU A 205 -25.92 -7.55 -13.18
N ASP A 206 -25.32 -7.92 -12.04
CA ASP A 206 -25.88 -8.84 -11.05
C ASP A 206 -26.24 -8.13 -9.73
N TYR A 207 -26.39 -6.78 -9.74
CA TYR A 207 -26.59 -5.98 -8.53
C TYR A 207 -27.71 -6.49 -7.63
N HIS A 208 -28.86 -6.86 -8.20
CA HIS A 208 -29.99 -7.37 -7.42
C HIS A 208 -29.67 -8.70 -6.71
N ARG A 209 -28.94 -9.59 -7.37
CA ARG A 209 -28.51 -10.88 -6.78
C ARG A 209 -27.47 -10.66 -5.69
N ILE A 210 -26.52 -9.75 -5.93
CA ILE A 210 -25.48 -9.40 -4.95
C ILE A 210 -26.10 -8.75 -3.72
N LYS A 211 -27.00 -7.77 -3.91
CA LYS A 211 -27.71 -7.11 -2.82
C LYS A 211 -28.52 -8.10 -2.00
N ALA A 212 -29.25 -9.01 -2.66
CA ALA A 212 -29.99 -10.06 -1.99
C ALA A 212 -29.06 -10.98 -1.18
N PHE A 213 -27.92 -11.39 -1.74
CA PHE A 213 -26.94 -12.25 -1.07
C PHE A 213 -26.24 -11.57 0.12
N LEU A 214 -25.84 -10.29 -0.02
CA LEU A 214 -25.11 -9.57 1.03
C LEU A 214 -26.01 -9.09 2.17
N LEU A 215 -27.27 -8.75 1.87
CA LEU A 215 -28.24 -8.26 2.85
C LEU A 215 -29.18 -9.35 3.37
N SER A 216 -29.13 -10.57 2.82
CA SER A 216 -29.89 -11.68 3.38
C SER A 216 -29.36 -12.06 4.76
N THR A 217 -30.28 -12.19 5.71
CA THR A 217 -29.98 -12.72 7.04
C THR A 217 -29.38 -14.12 6.92
N VAL A 218 -28.20 -14.33 7.51
CA VAL A 218 -27.56 -15.65 7.56
C VAL A 218 -28.40 -16.56 8.45
N GLN A 219 -29.14 -17.48 7.85
CA GLN A 219 -30.11 -18.33 8.55
C GLN A 219 -29.44 -19.36 9.49
N GLY A 220 -28.16 -19.65 9.31
CA GLY A 220 -27.42 -20.63 10.12
C GLY A 220 -26.98 -20.12 11.50
N LEU A 221 -27.00 -18.81 11.73
CA LEU A 221 -26.64 -18.21 13.01
C LEU A 221 -27.91 -17.89 13.80
N GLN A 222 -28.19 -18.71 14.82
CA GLN A 222 -29.29 -18.44 15.75
C GLN A 222 -29.00 -17.12 16.50
N PRO A 223 -30.01 -16.25 16.68
CA PRO A 223 -29.85 -15.07 17.51
C PRO A 223 -29.46 -15.49 18.93
N LEU A 224 -28.63 -14.68 19.58
CA LEU A 224 -28.24 -14.92 20.97
C LEU A 224 -29.51 -15.05 21.85
N PRO A 225 -29.58 -16.03 22.78
CA PRO A 225 -30.75 -16.28 23.62
C PRO A 225 -30.85 -15.27 24.78
N TYR A 226 -30.57 -13.99 24.51
CA TYR A 226 -30.55 -12.90 25.48
C TYR A 226 -31.44 -11.75 25.03
N ALA A 227 -31.87 -10.92 25.98
CA ALA A 227 -32.68 -9.74 25.72
C ALA A 227 -31.97 -8.78 24.72
N PRO A 228 -32.72 -8.03 23.89
CA PRO A 228 -32.15 -7.14 22.87
C PRO A 228 -31.12 -6.14 23.41
N ALA A 229 -31.34 -5.64 24.63
CA ALA A 229 -30.40 -4.73 25.31
C ALA A 229 -29.02 -5.37 25.54
N ILE A 230 -28.98 -6.65 25.94
CA ILE A 230 -27.73 -7.39 26.16
C ILE A 230 -27.02 -7.63 24.83
N GLN A 231 -27.76 -7.96 23.77
CA GLN A 231 -27.17 -8.15 22.43
C GLN A 231 -26.55 -6.86 21.89
N ILE A 232 -27.20 -5.72 22.11
CA ILE A 232 -26.64 -4.40 21.77
C ILE A 232 -25.39 -4.14 22.61
N GLY A 233 -25.42 -4.43 23.91
CA GLY A 233 -24.26 -4.31 24.80
C GLY A 233 -23.04 -5.10 24.30
N ILE A 234 -23.22 -6.35 23.87
CA ILE A 234 -22.16 -7.19 23.29
C ILE A 234 -21.63 -6.60 21.97
N LYS A 235 -22.50 -6.08 21.10
CA LYS A 235 -22.07 -5.43 19.85
C LYS A 235 -21.26 -4.16 20.12
N LEU A 236 -21.69 -3.35 21.09
CA LEU A 236 -20.99 -2.15 21.51
C LEU A 236 -19.67 -2.49 22.22
N SER A 237 -19.59 -3.60 22.96
CA SER A 237 -18.35 -3.98 23.64
C SER A 237 -17.21 -4.26 22.65
N VAL A 238 -17.50 -4.76 21.44
CA VAL A 238 -16.49 -4.92 20.39
C VAL A 238 -15.85 -3.59 19.99
N LEU A 239 -16.60 -2.48 20.07
CA LEU A 239 -16.10 -1.13 19.78
C LEU A 239 -15.45 -0.49 21.02
N LEU A 240 -16.05 -0.67 22.20
CA LEU A 240 -15.66 0.00 23.43
C LEU A 240 -14.50 -0.67 24.16
N LEU A 241 -14.39 -2.01 24.08
CA LEU A 241 -13.35 -2.77 24.76
C LEU A 241 -11.95 -2.42 24.26
N PRO A 242 -11.67 -2.32 22.94
CA PRO A 242 -10.37 -1.86 22.46
C PRO A 242 -10.04 -0.45 22.97
N VAL A 243 -11.01 0.46 23.01
CA VAL A 243 -10.80 1.83 23.52
C VAL A 243 -10.43 1.81 25.00
N LEU A 244 -11.12 0.99 25.80
CA LEU A 244 -10.82 0.82 27.22
C LEU A 244 -9.45 0.17 27.47
N LEU A 245 -9.11 -0.87 26.71
CA LEU A 245 -7.79 -1.52 26.81
C LEU A 245 -6.67 -0.54 26.43
N LEU A 246 -6.88 0.25 25.38
CA LEU A 246 -5.92 1.25 24.93
C LEU A 246 -5.86 2.47 25.87
N SER A 247 -6.91 2.80 26.62
CA SER A 247 -6.85 3.90 27.60
C SER A 247 -5.93 3.61 28.78
N VAL A 248 -5.68 2.34 29.06
CA VAL A 248 -4.73 1.89 30.10
C VAL A 248 -3.34 1.60 29.50
N TYR A 249 -3.24 1.52 28.17
CA TYR A 249 -1.96 1.35 27.48
C TYR A 249 -1.17 2.67 27.50
N ALA A 250 -0.15 2.73 28.35
CA ALA A 250 0.77 3.85 28.36
C ALA A 250 1.62 3.83 27.08
N PHE A 251 1.60 4.94 26.34
CA PHE A 251 2.48 5.10 25.18
C PHE A 251 3.95 5.03 25.65
N PRO A 252 4.85 4.31 24.95
CA PRO A 252 6.21 4.07 25.41
C PRO A 252 7.09 5.33 25.49
N ASN A 253 6.60 6.48 25.03
CA ASN A 253 7.32 7.75 25.10
C ASN A 253 7.17 8.41 26.48
N LYS A 254 8.08 8.08 27.41
CA LYS A 254 8.09 8.63 28.77
C LYS A 254 8.61 10.08 28.84
N HIS A 255 9.38 10.50 27.84
CA HIS A 255 10.05 11.81 27.81
C HIS A 255 9.85 12.53 26.45
N PRO A 256 8.61 12.85 26.06
CA PRO A 256 8.30 13.43 24.75
C PRO A 256 9.00 14.77 24.47
N GLN A 257 9.42 15.48 25.52
CA GLN A 257 10.21 16.70 25.41
C GLN A 257 11.63 16.49 24.84
N PHE A 258 12.19 15.28 24.97
CA PHE A 258 13.52 14.94 24.49
C PHE A 258 13.52 14.02 23.29
N THR A 259 12.44 13.28 23.03
CA THR A 259 12.35 12.32 21.95
C THR A 259 12.59 12.97 20.58
N GLY A 260 13.57 12.44 19.84
CA GLY A 260 13.96 12.92 18.52
C GLY A 260 15.37 12.54 18.10
N SER A 261 15.71 12.89 16.85
CA SER A 261 17.06 12.79 16.32
C SER A 261 17.77 14.15 16.42
N TYR A 262 19.00 14.16 16.92
CA TYR A 262 19.79 15.35 17.13
C TYR A 262 21.14 15.26 16.43
N ARG A 263 21.58 16.38 15.87
CA ARG A 263 22.96 16.58 15.43
C ARG A 263 23.78 17.09 16.61
N ALA A 264 24.88 16.43 16.90
CA ALA A 264 25.84 16.93 17.88
C ALA A 264 26.64 18.10 17.27
N SER A 265 26.55 19.28 17.87
CA SER A 265 27.33 20.47 17.56
C SER A 265 28.11 20.93 18.79
N ASN A 266 29.18 21.70 18.57
CA ASN A 266 30.07 22.21 19.62
C ASN A 266 30.60 21.12 20.59
N LEU A 267 30.90 19.93 20.07
CA LEU A 267 31.45 18.83 20.85
C LEU A 267 32.80 19.23 21.46
N ARG A 268 32.91 19.14 22.78
CA ARG A 268 34.15 19.29 23.55
C ARG A 268 34.38 18.03 24.37
N ILE A 269 35.59 17.48 24.26
CA ILE A 269 36.07 16.36 25.08
C ILE A 269 37.24 16.88 25.89
N ASP A 270 37.13 16.82 27.22
CA ASP A 270 38.12 17.35 28.17
C ASP A 270 38.49 18.82 27.87
N GLY A 271 37.48 19.62 27.49
CA GLY A 271 37.61 21.03 27.13
C GLY A 271 38.13 21.30 25.71
N GLN A 272 38.60 20.30 24.98
CA GLN A 272 39.08 20.44 23.60
C GLN A 272 37.96 20.24 22.57
N ALA A 273 37.78 21.21 21.68
CA ALA A 273 36.79 21.12 20.61
C ALA A 273 37.14 20.00 19.60
N ARG A 274 36.16 19.16 19.27
CA ARG A 274 36.28 18.07 18.31
C ARG A 274 35.24 18.26 17.21
N VAL A 275 35.68 18.24 15.95
CA VAL A 275 34.82 18.37 14.77
C VAL A 275 35.20 17.27 13.77
N ALA A 276 34.21 16.60 13.21
CA ALA A 276 34.43 15.59 12.17
C ALA A 276 35.00 16.27 10.91
N ARG A 277 36.11 15.75 10.38
CA ARG A 277 36.79 16.26 9.18
C ARG A 277 36.64 15.31 8.00
N THR A 278 36.53 14.02 8.26
CA THR A 278 36.31 12.97 7.26
C THR A 278 35.09 12.13 7.63
N PRO A 279 34.44 11.43 6.69
CA PRO A 279 33.30 10.54 6.98
C PRO A 279 33.63 9.29 7.83
N LYS A 280 34.91 9.03 8.11
CA LYS A 280 35.36 7.85 8.88
C LYS A 280 35.93 8.21 10.26
N ASP A 281 35.86 9.48 10.64
CA ASP A 281 36.38 9.93 11.93
C ASP A 281 35.51 9.43 13.08
N SER A 282 36.11 9.03 14.20
CA SER A 282 35.40 8.58 15.41
C SER A 282 34.81 9.74 16.24
N VAL A 283 34.28 10.76 15.56
CA VAL A 283 33.68 11.94 16.18
C VAL A 283 32.18 11.73 16.32
N LEU A 284 31.64 12.02 17.50
CA LEU A 284 30.20 11.96 17.76
C LEU A 284 29.47 13.01 16.91
N THR A 285 28.54 12.57 16.06
CA THR A 285 27.80 13.43 15.12
C THR A 285 26.28 13.36 15.30
N GLY A 286 25.77 12.24 15.82
CA GLY A 286 24.35 12.02 16.03
C GLY A 286 24.05 11.53 17.44
N VAL A 287 22.97 12.05 18.02
CA VAL A 287 22.39 11.55 19.26
C VAL A 287 20.91 11.32 19.04
N TYR A 288 20.42 10.16 19.46
CA TYR A 288 19.03 9.75 19.33
C TYR A 288 18.48 9.48 20.72
N LEU A 289 17.35 10.09 21.04
CA LEU A 289 16.54 9.76 22.20
C LEU A 289 15.21 9.28 21.65
N ASP A 290 14.88 8.02 21.89
CA ASP A 290 13.74 7.35 21.25
C ASP A 290 12.76 6.79 22.29
N LEU A 291 11.73 6.11 21.80
CA LEU A 291 10.74 5.38 22.58
C LEU A 291 11.41 4.37 23.53
N ASP A 292 10.73 4.05 24.64
CA ASP A 292 11.22 3.10 25.66
C ASP A 292 12.57 3.47 26.28
N ASP A 293 12.82 4.77 26.41
CA ASP A 293 14.05 5.34 26.95
C ASP A 293 15.31 4.89 26.17
N GLU A 294 15.18 4.63 24.87
CA GLU A 294 16.31 4.25 24.03
C GLU A 294 17.21 5.48 23.79
N PHE A 295 18.51 5.27 23.92
CA PHE A 295 19.53 6.28 23.71
C PHE A 295 20.60 5.74 22.78
N ALA A 296 20.93 6.48 21.73
CA ALA A 296 22.00 6.09 20.83
C ALA A 296 22.94 7.25 20.48
N PHE A 297 24.23 6.94 20.49
CA PHE A 297 25.28 7.76 19.92
C PHE A 297 25.69 7.20 18.57
N ASP A 298 25.89 8.10 17.61
CA ASP A 298 26.32 7.79 16.26
C ASP A 298 27.60 8.57 15.94
N PHE A 299 28.68 7.83 15.65
CA PHE A 299 30.02 8.36 15.48
C PHE A 299 30.35 8.44 13.98
N ASN A 300 29.67 9.35 13.27
CA ASN A 300 29.90 9.75 11.87
C ASN A 300 29.70 8.65 10.80
N ASP A 301 29.88 7.38 11.16
CA ASP A 301 29.62 6.17 10.38
C ASP A 301 28.74 5.24 11.22
N TYR A 302 27.61 4.82 10.61
CA TYR A 302 26.54 4.04 11.26
C TYR A 302 26.99 2.70 11.86
N ARG A 303 28.18 2.21 11.49
CA ARG A 303 28.78 0.99 12.05
C ARG A 303 29.39 1.24 13.42
N TYR A 304 29.67 2.50 13.76
CA TYR A 304 30.21 2.91 15.05
C TYR A 304 29.12 3.63 15.82
N ARG A 305 28.31 2.85 16.53
CA ARG A 305 27.21 3.35 17.35
C ARG A 305 27.29 2.80 18.75
N TYR A 306 26.90 3.62 19.73
CA TYR A 306 26.58 3.12 21.06
C TYR A 306 25.07 3.14 21.21
N ILE A 307 24.49 2.06 21.72
CA ILE A 307 23.04 1.94 21.90
C ILE A 307 22.81 1.49 23.33
N GLY A 308 21.93 2.17 24.03
CA GLY A 308 21.68 1.97 25.45
C GLY A 308 20.29 2.41 25.86
N THR A 309 20.04 2.36 27.15
CA THR A 309 18.84 2.89 27.78
C THR A 309 19.22 4.02 28.72
N TYR A 310 18.46 5.11 28.72
CA TYR A 310 18.69 6.22 29.62
C TYR A 310 17.69 6.23 30.78
N HIS A 311 18.11 6.82 31.89
CA HIS A 311 17.26 7.17 33.01
C HIS A 311 17.45 8.65 33.28
N TYR A 312 16.35 9.40 33.22
CA TYR A 312 16.36 10.84 33.43
C TYR A 312 15.58 11.21 34.69
N GLN A 313 16.20 12.00 35.57
CA GLN A 313 15.59 12.51 36.80
C GLN A 313 15.28 14.01 36.65
N PRO A 314 14.00 14.42 36.53
CA PRO A 314 13.62 15.80 36.27
C PRO A 314 14.05 16.81 37.34
N GLU A 315 14.17 16.39 38.60
CA GLU A 315 14.50 17.29 39.72
C GLU A 315 15.93 17.84 39.66
N THR A 316 16.85 17.10 39.03
CA THR A 316 18.28 17.41 39.02
C THR A 316 18.84 17.55 37.60
N ASP A 317 17.98 17.42 36.59
CA ASP A 317 18.32 17.25 35.18
C ASP A 317 19.32 16.11 34.92
N SER A 318 19.45 15.16 35.87
CA SER A 318 20.43 14.09 35.81
C SER A 318 20.04 13.06 34.75
N LEU A 319 21.01 12.68 33.91
CA LEU A 319 20.90 11.67 32.88
C LEU A 319 21.94 10.57 33.14
N ILE A 320 21.49 9.32 33.24
CA ILE A 320 22.36 8.15 33.29
C ILE A 320 22.03 7.25 32.11
N VAL A 321 23.03 6.89 31.30
CA VAL A 321 22.86 5.97 30.16
C VAL A 321 23.64 4.70 30.39
N HIS A 322 22.97 3.56 30.26
CA HIS A 322 23.56 2.24 30.29
C HIS A 322 23.63 1.66 28.88
N TRP A 323 24.83 1.28 28.46
CA TRP A 323 25.09 0.79 27.11
C TRP A 323 24.83 -0.71 26.99
N ARG A 324 24.06 -1.08 25.96
CA ARG A 324 23.82 -2.47 25.53
C ARG A 324 24.70 -2.85 24.34
N TYR A 325 25.06 -1.86 23.51
CA TYR A 325 25.93 -2.03 22.35
C TYR A 325 26.99 -0.92 22.29
N PRO A 326 28.25 -1.22 21.91
CA PRO A 326 28.79 -2.55 21.62
C PRO A 326 28.82 -3.45 22.87
N ASN A 327 28.78 -4.77 22.68
CA ASN A 327 28.75 -5.77 23.77
C ASN A 327 30.11 -5.86 24.48
N ARG A 328 30.50 -4.76 25.14
CA ARG A 328 31.67 -4.57 25.98
C ARG A 328 31.19 -3.82 27.22
N ASN A 329 31.81 -4.07 28.38
CA ASN A 329 31.53 -3.32 29.60
C ASN A 329 32.04 -1.88 29.46
N ILE A 330 31.27 -1.05 28.75
CA ILE A 330 31.51 0.39 28.61
C ILE A 330 30.96 1.08 29.86
N ALA A 331 31.73 2.01 30.42
CA ALA A 331 31.27 2.82 31.54
C ALA A 331 29.98 3.58 31.17
N PRO A 332 29.00 3.68 32.09
CA PRO A 332 27.78 4.42 31.83
C PRO A 332 28.11 5.91 31.60
N LEU A 333 27.32 6.57 30.74
CA LEU A 333 27.34 8.03 30.64
C LEU A 333 26.59 8.58 31.85
N ARG A 334 27.20 9.50 32.60
CA ARG A 334 26.54 10.19 33.72
C ARG A 334 26.68 11.69 33.52
N GLY A 335 25.56 12.40 33.45
CA GLY A 335 25.61 13.83 33.17
C GLY A 335 24.30 14.52 33.45
N ARG A 336 24.15 15.71 32.88
CA ARG A 336 22.93 16.48 32.86
C ARG A 336 22.46 16.70 31.43
N LEU A 337 21.16 16.58 31.23
CA LEU A 337 20.49 16.89 29.97
C LEU A 337 19.52 18.03 30.20
N THR A 338 19.83 19.20 29.65
CA THR A 338 19.01 20.40 29.82
C THR A 338 18.51 20.91 28.47
N ARG A 339 17.42 21.67 28.48
CA ARG A 339 16.87 22.26 27.26
C ARG A 339 17.47 23.65 27.04
N GLU A 340 17.95 23.90 25.82
CA GLU A 340 18.57 25.18 25.45
C GLU A 340 17.93 25.68 24.13
N GLY A 341 16.96 26.60 24.25
CA GLY A 341 16.20 27.10 23.10
C GLY A 341 15.42 25.99 22.37
N THR A 342 15.73 25.78 21.09
CA THR A 342 15.15 24.70 20.25
C THR A 342 15.94 23.39 20.30
N GLY A 343 17.09 23.37 20.98
CA GLY A 343 17.97 22.21 21.13
C GLY A 343 18.05 21.69 22.57
N LEU A 344 18.96 20.74 22.79
CA LEU A 344 19.32 20.23 24.10
C LEU A 344 20.81 20.44 24.36
N ARG A 345 21.20 20.48 25.63
CA ARG A 345 22.60 20.51 26.05
C ARG A 345 22.88 19.28 26.89
N LEU A 346 23.90 18.53 26.50
CA LEU A 346 24.37 17.35 27.22
C LEU A 346 25.77 17.65 27.78
N ASP A 347 25.89 17.54 29.10
CA ASP A 347 27.12 17.80 29.85
C ASP A 347 27.35 16.65 30.83
N GLY A 348 28.37 15.82 30.62
CA GLY A 348 28.53 14.59 31.40
C GLY A 348 29.88 13.93 31.28
N GLN A 349 30.05 12.83 32.01
CA GLN A 349 31.26 12.00 32.00
C GLN A 349 30.98 10.65 31.36
N LEU A 350 31.83 10.26 30.43
CA LEU A 350 31.86 8.93 29.82
C LEU A 350 33.23 8.32 30.09
N ALA A 351 33.27 7.26 30.90
CA ALA A 351 34.52 6.71 31.45
C ALA A 351 35.34 7.81 32.16
N ASN A 352 36.55 8.14 31.65
CA ASN A 352 37.43 9.16 32.22
C ASN A 352 37.40 10.49 31.44
N GLN A 353 36.48 10.64 30.49
CA GLN A 353 36.40 11.82 29.62
C GLN A 353 35.18 12.66 29.97
N HIS A 354 35.37 13.97 30.03
CA HIS A 354 34.31 14.95 30.18
C HIS A 354 33.78 15.37 28.81
N LEU A 355 32.50 15.13 28.57
CA LEU A 355 31.80 15.31 27.31
C LEU A 355 30.82 16.48 27.43
N GLN A 356 30.99 17.50 26.59
CA GLN A 356 30.06 18.62 26.47
C GLN A 356 29.64 18.80 25.02
N LEU A 357 28.34 18.89 24.76
CA LEU A 357 27.82 19.08 23.41
C LEU A 357 26.43 19.73 23.40
N HIS A 358 26.19 20.47 22.32
CA HIS A 358 24.87 21.01 21.97
C HIS A 358 24.21 20.05 20.99
N LEU A 359 22.92 19.77 21.18
CA LEU A 359 22.09 18.89 20.38
C LEU A 359 21.09 19.72 19.59
N GLU A 360 21.35 19.89 18.31
CA GLU A 360 20.44 20.56 17.38
C GLU A 360 19.45 19.54 16.82
N ARG A 361 18.15 19.78 16.99
CA ARG A 361 17.12 18.84 16.53
C ARG A 361 17.12 18.75 15.00
N ARG A 362 17.20 17.53 14.46
CA ARG A 362 17.06 17.27 13.02
C ARG A 362 15.57 17.24 12.66
N PRO A 363 15.18 17.75 11.47
CA PRO A 363 13.84 17.54 10.97
C PRO A 363 13.58 16.03 10.83
N GLU A 364 12.38 15.59 11.20
CA GLU A 364 11.96 14.20 10.97
C GLU A 364 12.04 13.90 9.47
N GLN A 365 12.85 12.90 9.12
CA GLN A 365 12.85 12.34 7.77
C GLN A 365 11.62 11.42 7.69
N ARG A 366 10.57 11.89 7.02
CA ARG A 366 9.35 11.11 6.76
C ARG A 366 9.54 10.15 5.60
#